data_AF-A0A829Y7Y5-F1
#
_entry.id   AF-A0A829Y7Y5-F1
#
_cell.length_a   1.000
_cell.length_b   1.000
_cell.length_c   1.000
_cell.angle_alpha   90.00
_cell.angle_beta   90.00
_cell.angle_gamma   90.00
#
_symmetry.space_group_name_H-M   'P 1'
#
loop_
_entity.id
_entity.type
_entity.pdbx_description
1 polymer ?
#
loop_
_entity_poly.entity_id
_entity_poly.type
_entity_poly.pdbx_seq_one_letter_code
_entity_poly.pdbx_strand_id
1 'polypeptide(L)'
;MRDIPEDITGVRWGAMPMEGQVNDRMRYQVARRQTTFWDFTDSEGTTRVHFIAKKEFGFTQPAVASFSIEADHPLLADYSNGWVQIFVSAPVIEPGLLVAKIDEAVKEMSKHWRTLATYREPDVTLDVLGSGYGALGGFPMPMATAIAAILIREGIRHTVLPSFGPRGKFQVLIAGKNWVVAESFRIEELPLD
;
A
#
# COMPACT_ATOMS: atom_id res chain seq x y z
N MET A 1 -55.61 47.52 -32.18
CA MET A 1 -55.32 47.61 -33.63
C MET A 1 -53.87 47.20 -33.81
N ARG A 2 -53.65 46.15 -34.63
CA ARG A 2 -52.41 45.43 -34.96
C ARG A 2 -51.85 44.53 -33.85
N ASP A 3 -51.46 43.28 -34.07
CA ASP A 3 -51.69 42.24 -35.09
C ASP A 3 -51.10 40.95 -34.45
N ILE A 4 -51.73 39.79 -34.65
CA ILE A 4 -51.16 38.45 -34.39
C ILE A 4 -50.87 37.84 -35.76
N PRO A 5 -49.68 37.24 -35.97
CA PRO A 5 -49.56 35.78 -36.17
C PRO A 5 -48.21 35.26 -35.60
N GLU A 6 -47.84 33.98 -35.50
CA GLU A 6 -48.43 32.65 -35.64
C GLU A 6 -47.40 31.69 -35.02
N ASP A 7 -47.89 30.51 -34.70
CA ASP A 7 -47.26 29.31 -34.16
C ASP A 7 -46.06 28.74 -34.96
N ILE A 8 -45.44 27.68 -34.40
CA ILE A 8 -44.85 26.49 -35.06
C ILE A 8 -43.37 26.14 -34.70
N THR A 9 -43.27 25.22 -33.73
CA THR A 9 -42.43 24.00 -33.63
C THR A 9 -40.89 24.04 -33.71
N GLY A 10 -40.25 23.27 -32.83
CA GLY A 10 -38.86 22.83 -33.02
C GLY A 10 -38.28 22.04 -31.84
N VAL A 11 -38.70 20.79 -31.66
CA VAL A 11 -38.01 19.79 -30.82
C VAL A 11 -36.56 19.65 -31.29
N ARG A 12 -35.57 19.87 -30.42
CA ARG A 12 -34.17 19.49 -30.67
C ARG A 12 -33.81 18.23 -29.88
N TRP A 13 -33.54 17.19 -30.66
CA TRP A 13 -32.98 15.92 -30.27
C TRP A 13 -31.54 16.06 -29.75
N GLY A 14 -31.23 15.26 -28.72
CA GLY A 14 -29.93 14.60 -28.54
C GLY A 14 -28.73 15.48 -28.20
N ALA A 15 -28.45 15.64 -26.90
CA ALA A 15 -27.06 15.65 -26.44
C ALA A 15 -26.73 14.22 -26.02
N MET A 16 -26.09 13.47 -26.92
CA MET A 16 -25.42 12.22 -26.56
C MET A 16 -24.33 12.54 -25.52
N PRO A 17 -24.15 11.70 -24.48
CA PRO A 17 -22.98 11.82 -23.63
C PRO A 17 -21.74 11.58 -24.47
N MET A 18 -20.88 12.60 -24.56
CA MET A 18 -19.58 12.51 -25.22
C MET A 18 -18.77 11.38 -24.60
N GLU A 19 -18.24 10.56 -25.52
CA GLU A 19 -17.23 9.53 -25.31
C GLU A 19 -16.20 9.91 -24.26
N GLY A 20 -15.84 8.88 -23.48
CA GLY A 20 -14.92 8.98 -22.37
C GLY A 20 -13.65 9.72 -22.74
N GLN A 21 -13.33 10.73 -21.95
CA GLN A 21 -11.96 11.14 -21.77
C GLN A 21 -11.20 9.93 -21.23
N VAL A 22 -10.55 9.18 -22.13
CA VAL A 22 -9.47 8.27 -21.75
C VAL A 22 -8.44 9.17 -21.07
N ASN A 23 -8.33 9.00 -19.75
CA ASN A 23 -7.39 9.74 -18.96
C ASN A 23 -6.00 9.27 -19.40
N ASP A 24 -5.36 10.03 -20.30
CA ASP A 24 -4.08 9.75 -20.99
C ASP A 24 -2.90 9.51 -20.02
N ARG A 25 -3.15 9.62 -18.71
CA ARG A 25 -2.23 9.25 -17.63
C ARG A 25 -2.26 7.79 -17.25
N MET A 26 -3.31 7.04 -17.61
CA MET A 26 -3.46 5.61 -17.28
C MET A 26 -3.29 4.78 -18.56
N ARG A 27 -2.10 4.23 -18.76
CA ARG A 27 -1.73 3.49 -19.97
C ARG A 27 -2.20 2.03 -19.94
N TYR A 28 -2.15 1.39 -18.78
CA TYR A 28 -2.41 -0.05 -18.65
C TYR A 28 -3.67 -0.32 -17.84
N GLN A 29 -4.37 -1.38 -18.22
CA GLN A 29 -5.45 -1.99 -17.46
C GLN A 29 -5.00 -3.37 -16.96
N VAL A 30 -5.13 -3.64 -15.66
CA VAL A 30 -4.97 -4.98 -15.11
C VAL A 30 -6.20 -5.82 -15.50
N ALA A 31 -6.16 -6.43 -16.68
CA ALA A 31 -7.29 -7.11 -17.31
C ALA A 31 -7.61 -8.46 -16.65
N ARG A 32 -6.57 -9.19 -16.22
CA ARG A 32 -6.73 -10.48 -15.53
C ARG A 32 -5.84 -10.55 -14.30
N ARG A 33 -6.42 -11.07 -13.23
CA ARG A 33 -5.75 -11.27 -11.94
C ARG A 33 -5.86 -12.72 -11.51
N GLN A 34 -4.73 -13.42 -11.44
CA GLN A 34 -4.63 -14.76 -10.88
C GLN A 34 -3.67 -14.75 -9.68
N THR A 35 -3.63 -15.88 -8.96
CA THR A 35 -2.75 -16.02 -7.80
C THR A 35 -1.27 -16.06 -8.21
N THR A 36 -0.97 -16.50 -9.43
CA THR A 36 0.38 -16.72 -9.96
C THR A 36 0.80 -15.72 -11.03
N PHE A 37 -0.11 -14.89 -11.57
CA PHE A 37 0.22 -13.86 -12.55
C PHE A 37 -0.86 -12.79 -12.63
N TRP A 38 -0.49 -11.59 -13.08
CA TRP A 38 -1.42 -10.55 -13.56
C TRP A 38 -1.15 -10.21 -15.02
N ASP A 39 -2.20 -9.86 -15.76
CA ASP A 39 -2.13 -9.40 -17.14
C ASP A 39 -2.36 -7.88 -17.19
N PHE A 40 -1.42 -7.16 -17.79
CA PHE A 40 -1.46 -5.73 -18.04
C PHE A 40 -1.70 -5.50 -19.53
N THR A 41 -2.84 -4.92 -19.87
CA THR A 41 -3.25 -4.68 -21.26
C THR A 41 -3.22 -3.18 -21.56
N ASP A 42 -2.64 -2.80 -22.69
CA ASP A 42 -2.74 -1.46 -23.28
C ASP A 42 -3.17 -1.55 -24.76
N SER A 43 -3.02 -0.47 -25.53
CA SER A 43 -3.35 -0.46 -26.95
C SER A 43 -2.41 -1.30 -27.83
N GLU A 44 -1.23 -1.67 -27.32
CA GLU A 44 -0.18 -2.37 -28.06
C GLU A 44 -0.22 -3.88 -27.81
N GLY A 45 -0.72 -4.33 -26.67
CA GLY A 45 -0.68 -5.74 -26.32
C GLY A 45 -1.14 -6.06 -24.90
N THR A 46 -0.97 -7.33 -24.55
CA THR A 46 -1.08 -7.78 -23.16
C THR A 46 0.26 -8.29 -22.67
N THR A 47 0.76 -7.72 -21.59
CA THR A 47 1.94 -8.20 -20.87
C THR A 47 1.51 -8.99 -19.63
N ARG A 48 1.84 -10.27 -19.59
CA ARG A 48 1.64 -11.13 -18.42
C ARG A 48 2.87 -11.10 -17.52
N VAL A 49 2.68 -10.74 -16.26
CA VAL A 49 3.72 -10.78 -15.23
C VAL A 49 3.43 -11.94 -14.29
N HIS A 50 4.26 -12.98 -14.36
CA HIS A 50 4.22 -14.15 -13.48
C HIS A 50 4.96 -13.88 -12.17
N PHE A 51 4.43 -14.42 -11.07
CA PHE A 51 4.98 -14.29 -9.71
C PHE A 51 5.54 -15.64 -9.25
N ILE A 52 6.82 -15.67 -8.91
CA ILE A 52 7.48 -16.87 -8.38
C ILE A 52 7.58 -16.78 -6.87
N ALA A 53 7.01 -17.76 -6.16
CA ALA A 53 6.97 -17.80 -4.69
C ALA A 53 6.39 -16.51 -4.06
N LYS A 54 5.24 -16.06 -4.58
CA LYS A 54 4.50 -14.89 -4.08
C LYS A 54 4.26 -14.98 -2.56
N LYS A 55 4.49 -13.87 -1.85
CA LYS A 55 4.23 -13.75 -0.41
C LYS A 55 3.00 -12.93 -0.09
N GLU A 56 2.87 -11.76 -0.70
CA GLU A 56 1.81 -10.81 -0.38
C GLU A 56 1.46 -9.99 -1.63
N PHE A 57 0.26 -9.42 -1.67
CA PHE A 57 -0.13 -8.48 -2.71
C PHE A 57 -1.20 -7.51 -2.18
N GLY A 58 -1.24 -6.33 -2.77
CA GLY A 58 -2.32 -5.36 -2.59
C GLY A 58 -2.87 -4.95 -3.96
N PHE A 59 -4.19 -4.92 -4.09
CA PHE A 59 -4.86 -4.47 -5.31
C PHE A 59 -5.91 -3.43 -4.95
N THR A 60 -5.76 -2.23 -5.51
CA THR A 60 -6.61 -1.07 -5.23
C THR A 60 -7.42 -0.67 -6.45
N GLN A 61 -6.83 -0.67 -7.65
CA GLN A 61 -7.48 -0.17 -8.86
C GLN A 61 -7.01 -0.91 -10.10
N PRO A 62 -7.85 -1.09 -11.13
CA PRO A 62 -7.43 -1.82 -12.32
C PRO A 62 -6.64 -0.97 -13.32
N ALA A 63 -6.91 0.34 -13.43
CA ALA A 63 -6.20 1.24 -14.34
C ALA A 63 -4.94 1.81 -13.69
N VAL A 64 -3.80 1.74 -14.38
CA VAL A 64 -2.49 2.19 -13.89
C VAL A 64 -1.68 2.88 -15.00
N ALA A 65 -0.84 3.84 -14.62
CA ALA A 65 0.01 4.56 -15.56
C ALA A 65 1.14 3.69 -16.12
N SER A 66 1.75 2.89 -15.26
CA SER A 66 2.86 2.00 -15.57
C SER A 66 2.99 0.96 -14.47
N PHE A 67 3.89 0.00 -14.68
CA PHE A 67 4.35 -0.89 -13.62
C PHE A 67 5.88 -1.04 -13.67
N SER A 68 6.48 -1.33 -12.51
CA SER A 68 7.92 -1.55 -12.33
C SER A 68 8.15 -2.76 -11.42
N ILE A 69 9.28 -3.45 -11.61
CA ILE A 69 9.77 -4.46 -10.66
C ILE A 69 11.00 -3.88 -9.97
N GLU A 70 10.95 -3.81 -8.64
CA GLU A 70 11.95 -3.16 -7.81
C GLU A 70 12.55 -4.16 -6.82
N ALA A 71 13.88 -4.13 -6.68
CA ALA A 71 14.60 -4.90 -5.67
C ALA A 71 14.87 -4.11 -4.38
N ASP A 72 14.63 -2.80 -4.42
CA ASP A 72 14.75 -1.89 -3.28
C ASP A 72 13.51 -1.00 -3.23
N HIS A 73 12.63 -1.28 -2.26
CA HIS A 73 11.38 -0.55 -2.05
C HIS A 73 10.94 -0.71 -0.59
N PRO A 74 10.30 0.29 0.06
CA PRO A 74 9.95 0.22 1.48
C PRO A 74 9.09 -0.99 1.88
N LEU A 75 8.21 -1.49 1.00
CA LEU A 75 7.43 -2.73 1.23
C LEU A 75 8.32 -3.96 1.45
N LEU A 76 9.54 -3.97 0.92
CA LEU A 76 10.46 -5.09 1.07
C LEU A 76 11.12 -5.14 2.45
N ALA A 77 11.01 -4.08 3.26
CA ALA A 77 11.62 -4.02 4.58
C ALA A 77 11.15 -5.15 5.51
N ASP A 78 9.91 -5.60 5.35
CA ASP A 78 9.33 -6.71 6.12
C ASP A 78 9.99 -8.06 5.83
N TYR A 79 10.72 -8.19 4.72
CA TYR A 79 11.31 -9.43 4.25
C TYR A 79 12.84 -9.40 4.27
N SER A 80 13.42 -8.27 3.89
CA SER A 80 14.88 -8.10 3.76
C SER A 80 15.58 -7.87 5.10
N ASN A 81 14.84 -7.47 6.15
CA ASN A 81 15.40 -7.18 7.46
C ASN A 81 15.11 -8.28 8.49
N GLY A 82 15.97 -8.36 9.50
CA GLY A 82 15.65 -9.06 10.73
C GLY A 82 14.54 -8.32 11.50
N TRP A 83 13.77 -9.08 12.26
CA TRP A 83 12.68 -8.58 13.08
C TRP A 83 13.03 -8.65 14.55
N VAL A 84 12.50 -7.69 15.30
CA VAL A 84 12.63 -7.61 16.76
C VAL A 84 11.27 -7.34 17.38
N GLN A 85 11.10 -7.75 18.64
CA GLN A 85 9.96 -7.38 19.44
C GLN A 85 10.33 -6.25 20.40
N ILE A 86 9.46 -5.26 20.51
CA ILE A 86 9.58 -4.17 21.48
C ILE A 86 8.62 -4.47 22.63
N PHE A 87 9.09 -4.36 23.87
CA PHE A 87 8.30 -4.48 25.09
C PHE A 87 8.36 -3.17 25.87
N VAL A 88 7.24 -2.78 26.47
CA VAL A 88 7.18 -1.65 27.41
C VAL A 88 6.99 -2.17 28.84
N SER A 89 7.50 -1.42 29.82
CA SER A 89 7.49 -1.81 31.24
C SER A 89 7.17 -0.66 32.19
N ALA A 90 6.55 0.41 31.67
CA ALA A 90 5.98 1.50 32.45
C ALA A 90 4.76 2.10 31.72
N PRO A 91 3.73 2.54 32.46
CA PRO A 91 2.54 3.15 31.86
C PRO A 91 2.86 4.52 31.29
N VAL A 92 2.17 4.86 30.20
CA VAL A 92 2.30 6.14 29.49
C VAL A 92 1.11 7.02 29.84
N ILE A 93 1.36 8.27 30.18
CA ILE A 93 0.33 9.25 30.58
C ILE A 93 -0.64 9.53 29.43
N GLU A 94 -0.11 9.67 28.21
CA GLU A 94 -0.89 9.99 27.00
C GLU A 94 -0.66 8.92 25.91
N PRO A 95 -1.20 7.70 26.09
CA PRO A 95 -0.94 6.59 25.18
C PRO A 95 -1.40 6.89 23.75
N GLY A 96 -2.50 7.63 23.58
CA GLY A 96 -3.00 8.02 22.26
C GLY A 96 -2.03 8.89 21.45
N LEU A 97 -1.39 9.87 22.09
CA LEU A 97 -0.40 10.71 21.41
C LEU A 97 0.84 9.92 21.01
N LEU A 98 1.27 8.98 21.86
CA LEU A 98 2.39 8.11 21.55
C LEU A 98 2.08 7.16 20.38
N VAL A 99 0.88 6.56 20.37
CA VAL A 99 0.42 5.72 19.25
C VAL A 99 0.43 6.52 17.94
N ALA A 100 -0.07 7.76 17.95
CA ALA A 100 -0.05 8.61 16.76
C ALA A 100 1.39 8.92 16.29
N LYS A 101 2.31 9.21 17.22
CA LYS A 101 3.74 9.43 16.90
C LYS A 101 4.39 8.17 16.28
N ILE A 102 4.08 6.99 16.83
CA ILE A 102 4.59 5.72 16.32
C ILE A 102 4.02 5.42 14.93
N ASP A 103 2.70 5.56 14.74
CA ASP A 103 2.05 5.34 13.46
C ASP A 103 2.59 6.27 12.37
N GLU A 104 2.83 7.54 12.70
CA GLU A 104 3.43 8.49 11.78
C GLU A 104 4.86 8.08 11.39
N ALA A 105 5.67 7.62 12.35
CA ALA A 105 7.00 7.12 12.04
C ALA A 105 6.96 5.88 11.12
N VAL A 106 6.02 4.95 11.35
CA VAL A 106 5.83 3.79 10.48
C VAL A 106 5.42 4.21 9.06
N LYS A 107 4.50 5.17 8.96
CA LYS A 107 4.06 5.75 7.68
C LYS A 107 5.22 6.39 6.93
N GLU A 108 5.96 7.29 7.56
CA GLU A 108 7.08 7.99 6.93
C GLU A 108 8.15 7.00 6.43
N MET A 109 8.56 6.04 7.28
CA MET A 109 9.56 5.04 6.90
C MET A 109 9.10 4.12 5.78
N SER A 110 7.81 3.81 5.72
CA SER A 110 7.22 2.98 4.68
C SER A 110 6.73 3.78 3.48
N LYS A 111 6.94 5.11 3.41
CA LYS A 111 6.33 5.99 2.41
C LYS A 111 4.81 5.79 2.28
N HIS A 112 4.14 5.63 3.41
CA HIS A 112 2.71 5.36 3.60
C HIS A 112 2.22 4.02 3.02
N TRP A 113 3.11 3.10 2.66
CA TRP A 113 2.71 1.76 2.25
C TRP A 113 2.24 0.88 3.41
N ARG A 114 2.72 1.17 4.63
CA ARG A 114 2.32 0.51 5.87
C ARG A 114 1.90 1.55 6.91
N THR A 115 1.15 1.06 7.88
CA THR A 115 0.73 1.80 9.07
C THR A 115 1.06 0.96 10.30
N LEU A 116 0.96 1.53 11.50
CA LEU A 116 1.09 0.74 12.72
C LEU A 116 0.11 -0.45 12.75
N ALA A 117 -1.11 -0.24 12.24
CA ALA A 117 -2.12 -1.28 12.10
C ALA A 117 -1.68 -2.48 11.25
N THR A 118 -0.67 -2.33 10.38
CA THR A 118 -0.07 -3.45 9.65
C THR A 118 0.62 -4.44 10.60
N TYR A 119 1.23 -3.93 11.66
CA TYR A 119 2.05 -4.73 12.59
C TYR A 119 1.28 -5.08 13.85
N ARG A 120 0.34 -4.23 14.27
CA ARG A 120 -0.48 -4.44 15.45
C ARG A 120 -1.73 -3.56 15.46
N GLU A 121 -2.83 -4.12 15.94
CA GLU A 121 -4.07 -3.38 16.16
C GLU A 121 -3.85 -2.17 17.09
N PRO A 122 -4.37 -0.97 16.72
CA PRO A 122 -4.21 0.25 17.52
C PRO A 122 -4.75 0.12 18.94
N ASP A 123 -5.92 -0.50 19.14
CA ASP A 123 -6.55 -0.65 20.46
C ASP A 123 -5.69 -1.47 21.41
N VAL A 124 -5.10 -2.56 20.91
CA VAL A 124 -4.17 -3.40 21.69
C VAL A 124 -2.90 -2.62 22.04
N THR A 125 -2.46 -1.73 21.15
CA THR A 125 -1.30 -0.86 21.40
C THR A 125 -1.60 0.16 22.49
N LEU A 126 -2.79 0.77 22.45
CA LEU A 126 -3.26 1.70 23.48
C LEU A 126 -3.33 1.02 24.85
N ASP A 127 -3.90 -0.18 24.92
CA ASP A 127 -4.02 -0.94 26.17
C ASP A 127 -2.65 -1.29 26.78
N VAL A 128 -1.69 -1.71 25.95
CA VAL A 128 -0.34 -2.02 26.42
C VAL A 128 0.38 -0.77 26.93
N LEU A 129 0.24 0.36 26.24
CA LEU A 129 0.86 1.61 26.65
C LEU A 129 0.19 2.19 27.90
N GLY A 130 -1.13 2.07 28.03
CA GLY A 130 -1.89 2.53 29.19
C GLY A 130 -1.65 1.69 30.44
N SER A 131 -1.62 0.36 30.30
CA SER A 131 -1.28 -0.56 31.40
C SER A 131 0.21 -0.53 31.76
N GLY A 132 1.05 -0.18 30.79
CA GLY A 132 2.50 -0.07 30.98
C GLY A 132 3.24 -1.40 30.95
N TYR A 133 2.61 -2.48 30.51
CA TYR A 133 3.25 -3.78 30.46
C TYR A 133 2.82 -4.58 29.25
N GLY A 134 3.80 -5.06 28.49
CA GLY A 134 3.58 -6.01 27.40
C GLY A 134 4.40 -5.72 26.17
N ALA A 135 4.25 -6.59 25.17
CA ALA A 135 4.82 -6.34 23.84
C ALA A 135 4.08 -5.15 23.23
N LEU A 136 4.80 -4.21 22.62
CA LEU A 136 4.27 -3.16 21.74
C LEU A 136 4.09 -3.69 20.30
N GLY A 137 4.88 -4.66 19.88
CA GLY A 137 4.76 -5.29 18.56
C GLY A 137 6.07 -5.88 18.06
N GLY A 138 5.98 -6.63 16.97
CA GLY A 138 7.13 -7.06 16.18
C GLY A 138 7.32 -6.13 14.99
N PHE A 139 8.55 -5.69 14.73
CA PHE A 139 8.87 -4.76 13.64
C PHE A 139 10.18 -5.14 12.95
N PRO A 140 10.33 -4.81 11.66
CA PRO A 140 11.64 -4.82 10.99
C PRO A 140 12.63 -3.93 11.73
N MET A 141 13.90 -4.34 11.81
CA MET A 141 14.93 -3.69 12.61
C MET A 141 15.03 -2.16 12.39
N PRO A 142 15.01 -1.61 11.15
CA PRO A 142 15.06 -0.16 10.96
C PRO A 142 13.87 0.55 11.62
N MET A 143 12.67 -0.01 11.45
CA MET A 143 11.43 0.53 12.02
C MET A 143 11.42 0.43 13.54
N ALA A 144 11.86 -0.72 14.08
CA ALA A 144 12.00 -0.89 15.52
C ALA A 144 12.98 0.12 16.14
N THR A 145 14.08 0.43 15.43
CA THR A 145 15.07 1.42 15.88
C THR A 145 14.45 2.82 15.97
N ALA A 146 13.66 3.22 14.98
CA ALA A 146 12.95 4.50 15.01
C ALA A 146 11.91 4.56 16.14
N ILE A 147 11.15 3.48 16.36
CA ILE A 147 10.17 3.40 17.45
C ILE A 147 10.87 3.46 18.80
N ALA A 148 11.97 2.73 18.99
CA ALA A 148 12.78 2.78 20.22
C ALA A 148 13.29 4.21 20.49
N ALA A 149 13.76 4.93 19.47
CA ALA A 149 14.19 6.32 19.61
C ALA A 149 13.05 7.24 20.09
N ILE A 150 11.82 7.04 19.61
CA ILE A 150 10.63 7.75 20.10
C ILE A 150 10.42 7.42 21.58
N LEU A 151 10.40 6.15 21.96
CA LEU A 151 10.21 5.73 23.36
C LEU A 151 11.26 6.36 24.29
N ILE A 152 12.53 6.40 23.89
CA ILE A 152 13.61 7.05 24.65
C ILE A 152 13.34 8.53 24.84
N ARG A 153 12.97 9.25 23.77
CA ARG A 153 12.71 10.69 23.82
C ARG A 153 11.54 11.04 24.74
N GLU A 154 10.55 10.16 24.82
CA GLU A 154 9.37 10.32 25.69
C GLU A 154 9.61 9.77 27.11
N GLY A 155 10.83 9.31 27.43
CA GLY A 155 11.19 8.82 28.76
C GLY A 155 10.62 7.44 29.12
N ILE A 156 10.27 6.63 28.12
CA ILE A 156 9.56 5.36 28.30
C ILE A 156 10.55 4.20 28.37
N ARG A 157 10.45 3.44 29.46
CA ARG A 157 11.24 2.22 29.65
C ARG A 157 10.76 1.11 28.71
N HIS A 158 11.67 0.60 27.89
CA HIS A 158 11.39 -0.46 26.93
C HIS A 158 12.56 -1.43 26.81
N THR A 159 12.27 -2.61 26.26
CA THR A 159 13.25 -3.65 25.94
C THR A 159 13.06 -4.08 24.50
N VAL A 160 14.16 -4.27 23.77
CA VAL A 160 14.15 -4.80 22.40
C VAL A 160 14.74 -6.20 22.41
N LEU A 161 13.97 -7.18 21.94
CA LEU A 161 14.39 -8.58 21.86
C LEU A 161 14.43 -9.06 20.41
N PRO A 162 15.49 -9.76 19.98
CA PRO A 162 15.50 -10.41 18.67
C PRO A 162 14.31 -11.35 18.49
N SER A 163 13.72 -11.37 17.28
CA SER A 163 12.65 -12.29 16.94
C SER A 163 13.13 -13.30 15.90
N PHE A 164 13.06 -12.96 14.60
CA PHE A 164 13.54 -13.81 13.51
C PHE A 164 14.42 -13.02 12.54
N GLY A 165 15.31 -13.70 11.82
CA GLY A 165 16.19 -13.08 10.84
C GLY A 165 15.49 -12.70 9.52
N PRO A 166 16.22 -12.11 8.56
CA PRO A 166 15.72 -11.86 7.21
C PRO A 166 15.12 -13.12 6.58
N ARG A 167 14.02 -12.96 5.84
CA ARG A 167 13.26 -14.07 5.25
C ARG A 167 13.73 -14.47 3.84
N GLY A 168 14.68 -13.73 3.27
CA GLY A 168 15.23 -13.98 1.95
C GLY A 168 15.31 -12.71 1.10
N LYS A 169 15.66 -12.89 -0.18
CA LYS A 169 15.65 -11.81 -1.18
C LYS A 169 14.30 -11.83 -1.90
N PHE A 170 13.61 -10.72 -1.87
CA PHE A 170 12.33 -10.52 -2.54
C PHE A 170 12.43 -9.31 -3.47
N GLN A 171 11.56 -9.29 -4.47
CA GLN A 171 11.30 -8.16 -5.34
C GLN A 171 9.84 -7.74 -5.15
N VAL A 172 9.52 -6.51 -5.53
CA VAL A 172 8.15 -6.01 -5.56
C VAL A 172 7.79 -5.54 -6.96
N LEU A 173 6.65 -5.97 -7.48
CA LEU A 173 5.99 -5.36 -8.61
C LEU A 173 5.15 -4.20 -8.07
N ILE A 174 5.34 -2.98 -8.57
CA ILE A 174 4.55 -1.79 -8.24
C ILE A 174 3.79 -1.35 -9.50
N ALA A 175 2.49 -1.07 -9.36
CA ALA A 175 1.66 -0.52 -10.42
C ALA A 175 0.66 0.49 -9.82
N GLY A 176 1.06 1.76 -9.74
CA GLY A 176 0.31 2.76 -8.97
C GLY A 176 0.24 2.38 -7.49
N LYS A 177 -0.96 2.14 -6.96
CA LYS A 177 -1.18 1.63 -5.59
C LYS A 177 -1.34 0.11 -5.52
N ASN A 178 -1.27 -0.59 -6.64
CA ASN A 178 -1.23 -2.04 -6.65
C ASN A 178 0.20 -2.51 -6.48
N TRP A 179 0.37 -3.66 -5.85
CA TRP A 179 1.68 -4.24 -5.68
C TRP A 179 1.63 -5.75 -5.42
N VAL A 180 2.74 -6.42 -5.69
CA VAL A 180 2.94 -7.85 -5.41
C VAL A 180 4.37 -8.04 -4.90
N VAL A 181 4.54 -8.76 -3.79
CA VAL A 181 5.87 -9.19 -3.31
C VAL A 181 6.08 -10.66 -3.64
N ALA A 182 7.18 -10.97 -4.31
CA ALA A 182 7.55 -12.32 -4.74
C ALA A 182 9.07 -12.50 -4.75
N GLU A 183 9.58 -13.73 -4.78
CA GLU A 183 11.02 -13.97 -4.85
C GLU A 183 11.60 -13.54 -6.20
N SER A 184 10.82 -13.72 -7.27
CA SER A 184 11.16 -13.22 -8.61
C SER A 184 9.93 -13.08 -9.49
N PHE A 185 10.11 -12.41 -10.62
CA PHE A 185 9.09 -12.18 -11.63
C PHE A 185 9.56 -12.66 -13.01
N ARG A 186 8.62 -13.14 -13.83
CA ARG A 186 8.86 -13.44 -15.24
C ARG A 186 7.83 -12.73 -16.08
N ILE A 187 8.29 -12.03 -17.11
CA ILE A 187 7.43 -11.28 -18.04
C ILE A 187 7.25 -12.09 -19.32
N GLU A 188 6.02 -12.12 -19.82
CA GLU A 188 5.62 -12.78 -21.06
C GLU A 188 4.72 -11.81 -21.85
N GLU A 189 5.03 -11.57 -23.11
CA GLU A 189 4.17 -10.82 -24.02
C GLU A 189 3.18 -11.78 -24.68
N LEU A 190 1.90 -11.45 -24.60
CA LEU A 190 0.82 -12.21 -25.23
C LEU A 190 0.37 -11.47 -26.50
N PRO A 191 0.08 -12.20 -27.60
CA PRO A 191 -0.48 -11.61 -28.80
C PRO A 191 -1.79 -10.87 -28.48
N LEU A 192 -2.09 -9.81 -29.25
CA LEU A 192 -3.44 -9.26 -29.32
C LEU A 192 -4.33 -10.32 -30.00
N ASP A 193 -5.39 -10.76 -29.32
CA ASP A 193 -6.44 -11.59 -29.90
C ASP A 193 -7.27 -10.82 -30.94
#